data_AF-A0A1Q3A890-F1
#
_entry.id   AF-A0A1Q3A890-F1
#
_cell.length_a   1.000
_cell.length_b   1.000
_cell.length_c   1.000
_cell.angle_alpha   90.00
_cell.angle_beta   90.00
_cell.angle_gamma   90.00
#
_symmetry.space_group_name_H-M   'P 1'
#
loop_
_entity.id
_entity.type
_entity.pdbx_description
1 polymer ?
#
loop_
_entity_poly.entity_id
_entity_poly.type
_entity_poly.pdbx_seq_one_letter_code
_entity_poly.pdbx_strand_id
1 'polypeptide(L)'
;MELRSSDWPIPEEPESPFPIVTKFCDIVFGFGRGSAELGIPTANVPLEQLPPETQELELGVYFGYALLKSIDHEDTTTLRNDGRTVIYNYGKHLDKSNDDFKIHPVVLSVGRNPFFHNKLKTVELHILHPFHADFYGAQVKFNLLGRIRPELNYNSKEALIDDINKDKLIASEVLSRPNYLKYQKQVDH
;
A
#
# COMPACT_ATOMS: atom_id res chain seq x y z
N MET A 1 -2.16 13.32 -18.84
CA MET A 1 -2.30 11.88 -18.58
C MET A 1 -3.54 11.32 -19.26
N GLU A 2 -3.42 10.24 -20.04
CA GLU A 2 -4.58 9.53 -20.59
C GLU A 2 -5.09 8.49 -19.57
N LEU A 3 -6.26 8.75 -19.00
CA LEU A 3 -6.95 7.80 -18.13
C LEU A 3 -7.50 6.61 -18.94
N ARG A 4 -7.56 5.42 -18.32
CA ARG A 4 -8.29 4.28 -18.88
C ARG A 4 -9.78 4.59 -18.85
N SER A 5 -10.56 3.94 -19.72
CA SER A 5 -12.02 4.05 -19.69
C SER A 5 -12.65 3.58 -18.38
N SER A 6 -11.95 2.72 -17.64
CA SER A 6 -12.37 2.19 -16.33
C SER A 6 -11.92 3.05 -15.15
N ASP A 7 -11.07 4.06 -15.37
CA ASP A 7 -10.57 4.89 -14.26
C ASP A 7 -11.69 5.78 -13.73
N TRP A 8 -11.71 5.94 -12.42
CA TRP A 8 -12.56 6.96 -11.80
C TRP A 8 -12.00 8.35 -12.09
N PRO A 9 -12.86 9.37 -12.23
CA PRO A 9 -12.40 10.76 -12.25
C PRO A 9 -11.61 11.08 -10.99
N ILE A 10 -10.44 11.69 -11.16
CA ILE A 10 -9.62 12.17 -10.05
C ILE A 10 -9.94 13.66 -9.85
N PRO A 11 -10.51 14.05 -8.69
CA PRO A 11 -10.87 15.44 -8.43
C PRO A 11 -9.64 16.36 -8.33
N GLU A 12 -9.86 17.68 -8.27
CA GLU A 12 -8.77 18.65 -8.13
C GLU A 12 -8.13 18.65 -6.73
N GLU A 13 -8.86 18.16 -5.72
CA GLU A 13 -8.40 17.92 -4.36
C GLU A 13 -9.16 16.72 -3.73
N PRO A 14 -8.66 16.12 -2.62
CA PRO A 14 -9.36 15.01 -1.97
C PRO A 14 -10.80 15.36 -1.56
N GLU A 15 -11.75 14.51 -1.95
CA GLU A 15 -13.17 14.62 -1.58
C GLU A 15 -13.55 13.52 -0.57
N SER A 16 -14.60 13.77 0.22
CA SER A 16 -15.13 12.80 1.18
C SER A 16 -15.33 11.41 0.53
N PRO A 17 -14.83 10.31 1.13
CA PRO A 17 -14.36 10.19 2.52
C PRO A 17 -12.87 10.50 2.75
N PHE A 18 -12.14 10.96 1.74
CA PHE A 18 -10.72 11.28 1.85
C PHE A 18 -10.49 12.68 2.45
N PRO A 19 -9.39 12.91 3.17
CA PRO A 19 -8.33 11.95 3.51
C PRO A 19 -8.74 10.94 4.59
N ILE A 20 -8.44 9.66 4.38
CA ILE A 20 -8.48 8.65 5.45
C ILE A 20 -7.05 8.47 5.94
N VAL A 21 -6.77 8.73 7.21
CA VAL A 21 -5.42 8.70 7.78
C VAL A 21 -5.32 7.60 8.83
N THR A 22 -4.29 6.76 8.75
CA THR A 22 -4.06 5.70 9.72
C THR A 22 -3.22 6.17 10.90
N LYS A 23 -3.23 5.40 11.99
CA LYS A 23 -2.09 5.39 12.92
C LYS A 23 -0.93 4.60 12.29
N PHE A 24 0.19 4.50 13.00
CA PHE A 24 1.18 3.48 12.64
C PHE A 24 0.55 2.10 12.79
N CYS A 25 0.66 1.31 11.72
CA CYS A 25 0.17 -0.05 11.65
C CYS A 25 1.33 -1.01 11.39
N ASP A 26 1.27 -2.20 11.94
CA ASP A 26 2.29 -3.23 11.75
C ASP A 26 2.23 -3.80 10.34
N ILE A 27 3.40 -4.05 9.76
CA ILE A 27 3.54 -4.70 8.46
C ILE A 27 3.69 -6.20 8.67
N VAL A 28 2.72 -6.95 8.16
CA VAL A 28 2.66 -8.41 8.29
C VAL A 28 2.88 -9.10 6.95
N PHE A 29 3.21 -10.39 6.96
CA PHE A 29 3.18 -11.17 5.72
C PHE A 29 1.74 -11.36 5.24
N GLY A 30 1.54 -11.26 3.93
CA GLY A 30 0.27 -11.57 3.29
C GLY A 30 0.06 -13.05 3.04
N PHE A 31 -0.97 -13.36 2.26
CA PHE A 31 -1.43 -14.73 2.01
C PHE A 31 -0.66 -15.50 0.92
N GLY A 32 0.52 -15.04 0.52
CA GLY A 32 1.38 -15.77 -0.42
C GLY A 32 1.03 -15.63 -1.89
N ARG A 33 0.31 -14.57 -2.28
CA ARG A 33 0.15 -14.25 -3.70
C ARG A 33 1.40 -13.49 -4.14
N GLY A 34 2.18 -14.07 -5.04
CA GLY A 34 3.56 -13.66 -5.38
C GLY A 34 3.72 -12.29 -6.05
N SER A 35 3.18 -11.20 -5.47
CA SER A 35 3.40 -9.83 -5.94
C SER A 35 4.89 -9.45 -5.97
N ALA A 36 5.66 -9.96 -5.00
CA ALA A 36 7.12 -9.88 -5.02
C ALA A 36 7.75 -10.60 -6.24
N GLU A 37 7.21 -11.75 -6.66
CA GLU A 37 7.63 -12.48 -7.87
C GLU A 37 7.22 -11.76 -9.18
N LEU A 38 6.37 -10.73 -9.08
CA LEU A 38 6.06 -9.80 -10.17
C LEU A 38 6.98 -8.56 -10.18
N GLY A 39 7.89 -8.43 -9.20
CA GLY A 39 8.70 -7.22 -9.00
C GLY A 39 7.92 -6.05 -8.39
N ILE A 40 6.76 -6.33 -7.77
CA ILE A 40 5.85 -5.33 -7.20
C ILE A 40 5.54 -5.75 -5.75
N PRO A 41 6.51 -5.64 -4.83
CA PRO A 41 6.30 -6.05 -3.44
C PRO A 41 5.16 -5.25 -2.80
N THR A 42 4.28 -5.94 -2.09
CA THR A 42 3.17 -5.32 -1.35
C THR A 42 3.28 -5.58 0.15
N ALA A 43 3.16 -4.51 0.94
CA ALA A 43 3.07 -4.58 2.40
C ALA A 43 1.61 -4.80 2.82
N ASN A 44 1.37 -5.74 3.73
CA ASN A 44 0.03 -6.02 4.24
C ASN A 44 -0.12 -5.41 5.63
N VAL A 45 -1.29 -4.82 5.89
CA VAL A 45 -1.64 -4.24 7.18
C VAL A 45 -2.84 -5.00 7.78
N PRO A 46 -2.80 -5.39 9.06
CA PRO A 46 -3.93 -6.05 9.71
C PRO A 46 -5.17 -5.15 9.74
N LEU A 47 -6.33 -5.74 9.48
CA LEU A 47 -7.60 -5.04 9.34
C LEU A 47 -7.97 -4.25 10.60
N GLU A 48 -7.75 -4.85 11.76
CA GLU A 48 -8.05 -4.32 13.07
C GLU A 48 -7.25 -3.05 13.40
N GLN A 49 -6.19 -2.76 12.64
CA GLN A 49 -5.39 -1.54 12.78
C GLN A 49 -5.82 -0.43 11.82
N LEU A 50 -6.72 -0.72 10.88
CA LEU A 50 -7.21 0.25 9.89
C LEU A 50 -8.41 1.05 10.44
N PRO A 51 -8.56 2.32 10.01
CA PRO A 51 -9.77 3.08 10.30
C PRO A 51 -11.04 2.36 9.82
N PRO A 52 -12.14 2.36 10.58
CA PRO A 52 -13.39 1.67 10.20
C PRO A 52 -13.92 2.07 8.82
N GLU A 53 -13.72 3.32 8.41
CA GLU A 53 -14.12 3.87 7.12
C GLU A 53 -13.48 3.12 5.94
N THR A 54 -12.35 2.46 6.14
CA THR A 54 -11.73 1.60 5.13
C THR A 54 -12.63 0.43 4.73
N GLN A 55 -13.51 -0.03 5.64
CA GLN A 55 -14.47 -1.09 5.35
C GLN A 55 -15.64 -0.64 4.48
N GLU A 56 -15.83 0.67 4.30
CA GLU A 56 -16.89 1.22 3.45
C GLU A 56 -16.39 1.52 2.02
N LEU A 57 -15.07 1.52 1.79
CA LEU A 57 -14.47 1.82 0.48
C LEU A 57 -14.81 0.80 -0.60
N GLU A 58 -15.05 1.24 -1.83
CA GLU A 58 -15.17 0.34 -2.98
C GLU A 58 -13.90 -0.53 -3.16
N LEU A 59 -14.04 -1.69 -3.80
CA LEU A 59 -12.87 -2.51 -4.12
C LEU A 59 -12.13 -1.87 -5.30
N GLY A 60 -10.81 -1.77 -5.20
CA GLY A 60 -10.01 -1.17 -6.26
C GLY A 60 -8.68 -0.62 -5.80
N VAL A 61 -8.11 0.25 -6.63
CA VAL A 61 -6.81 0.87 -6.41
C VAL A 61 -6.97 2.32 -5.97
N TYR A 62 -6.20 2.69 -4.97
CA TYR A 62 -6.19 3.98 -4.28
C TYR A 62 -4.77 4.53 -4.26
N PHE A 63 -4.62 5.80 -3.88
CA PHE A 63 -3.32 6.45 -3.78
C PHE A 63 -3.23 7.38 -2.55
N GLY A 64 -2.00 7.64 -2.12
CA GLY A 64 -1.71 8.55 -1.02
C GLY A 64 -0.21 8.61 -0.69
N TYR A 65 0.10 8.91 0.55
CA TYR A 65 1.46 8.93 1.10
C TYR A 65 1.62 7.88 2.19
N ALA A 66 2.83 7.33 2.31
CA ALA A 66 3.22 6.40 3.36
C ALA A 66 4.55 6.81 3.99
N LEU A 67 4.68 6.57 5.30
CA LEU A 67 5.91 6.72 6.07
C LEU A 67 6.19 5.41 6.81
N LEU A 68 7.38 4.86 6.61
CA LEU A 68 7.87 3.71 7.36
C LEU A 68 8.56 4.13 8.66
N LYS A 69 8.50 3.23 9.64
CA LYS A 69 9.19 3.34 10.92
C LYS A 69 9.74 1.98 11.32
N SER A 70 11.04 1.93 11.61
CA SER A 70 11.66 0.74 12.20
C SER A 70 11.24 0.58 13.66
N ILE A 71 11.16 -0.66 14.11
CA ILE A 71 10.90 -1.00 15.52
C ILE A 71 12.17 -1.62 16.10
N ASP A 72 12.58 -1.15 17.27
CA ASP A 72 13.73 -1.70 17.99
C ASP A 72 13.33 -3.05 18.58
N HIS A 73 13.62 -4.12 17.82
CA HIS A 73 13.30 -5.49 18.16
C HIS A 73 14.25 -6.44 17.43
N GLU A 74 14.63 -7.53 18.09
CA GLU A 74 15.44 -8.59 17.49
C GLU A 74 14.69 -9.32 16.37
N ASP A 75 15.41 -9.93 15.43
CA ASP A 75 14.75 -10.70 14.37
C ASP A 75 13.90 -11.82 14.95
N THR A 76 12.68 -11.93 14.46
CA THR A 76 11.84 -13.09 14.74
C THR A 76 11.56 -13.86 13.46
N THR A 77 11.28 -15.14 13.63
CA THR A 77 11.06 -16.06 12.51
C THR A 77 9.72 -16.74 12.69
N THR A 78 8.89 -16.71 11.65
CA THR A 78 7.59 -17.37 11.64
C THR A 78 7.54 -18.39 10.51
N LEU A 79 7.02 -19.59 10.81
CA LEU A 79 6.72 -20.61 9.79
C LEU A 79 5.31 -20.38 9.26
N ARG A 80 5.18 -20.21 7.95
CA ARG A 80 3.90 -20.09 7.28
C ARG A 80 3.24 -21.46 7.09
N ASN A 81 1.92 -21.45 6.92
CA ASN A 81 1.14 -22.67 6.66
C ASN A 81 1.55 -23.39 5.36
N ASP A 82 2.20 -22.70 4.41
CA ASP A 82 2.75 -23.27 3.18
C ASP A 82 4.18 -23.83 3.35
N GLY A 83 4.70 -23.86 4.57
CA GLY A 83 6.04 -24.35 4.91
C GLY A 83 7.17 -23.35 4.66
N ARG A 84 6.89 -22.14 4.14
CA ARG A 84 7.90 -21.09 3.95
C ARG A 84 8.18 -20.37 5.27
N THR A 85 9.44 -20.02 5.49
CA THR A 85 9.86 -19.22 6.63
C THR A 85 9.85 -17.73 6.28
N VAL A 86 9.28 -16.90 7.16
CA VAL A 86 9.33 -15.43 7.06
C VAL A 86 10.16 -14.88 8.21
N ILE A 87 11.11 -14.01 7.87
CA ILE A 87 11.90 -13.25 8.84
C ILE A 87 11.25 -11.89 9.02
N TYR A 88 10.89 -11.59 10.26
CA TYR A 88 10.49 -10.27 10.71
C TYR A 88 11.74 -9.54 11.18
N ASN A 89 12.18 -8.56 10.39
CA ASN A 89 13.39 -7.79 10.67
C ASN A 89 13.10 -6.39 11.23
N TYR A 90 11.82 -6.06 11.39
CA TYR A 90 11.37 -4.82 12.02
C TYR A 90 11.91 -3.54 11.35
N GLY A 91 12.27 -3.63 10.07
CA GLY A 91 12.86 -2.54 9.29
C GLY A 91 14.33 -2.26 9.59
N LYS A 92 15.02 -3.14 10.34
CA LYS A 92 16.42 -2.92 10.75
C LYS A 92 17.44 -2.95 9.60
N HIS A 93 17.06 -3.57 8.49
CA HIS A 93 17.88 -3.67 7.28
C HIS A 93 17.63 -2.51 6.29
N LEU A 94 16.76 -1.57 6.65
CA LEU A 94 16.55 -0.34 5.90
C LEU A 94 17.56 0.73 6.33
N ASP A 95 17.90 1.64 5.41
CA ASP A 95 18.90 2.68 5.62
C ASP A 95 18.33 4.09 5.39
N LYS A 96 18.62 5.00 6.32
CA LYS A 96 18.30 6.42 6.19
C LYS A 96 19.03 7.06 5.00
N SER A 97 20.23 6.58 4.63
CA SER A 97 20.96 7.09 3.47
C SER A 97 20.26 6.76 2.13
N ASN A 98 19.41 5.72 2.13
CA ASN A 98 18.62 5.33 0.97
C ASN A 98 17.23 5.97 0.98
N ASP A 99 16.97 6.93 1.87
CA ASP A 99 15.67 7.57 2.04
C ASP A 99 14.52 6.60 2.46
N ASP A 100 14.84 5.42 2.96
CA ASP A 100 13.84 4.38 3.29
C ASP A 100 12.81 4.82 4.34
N PHE A 101 13.17 5.81 5.17
CA PHE A 101 12.32 6.38 6.21
C PHE A 101 11.80 7.78 5.89
N LYS A 102 11.84 8.19 4.61
CA LYS A 102 11.15 9.39 4.15
C LYS A 102 9.68 9.09 3.80
N ILE A 103 8.92 10.16 3.63
CA ILE A 103 7.54 10.07 3.14
C ILE A 103 7.59 9.78 1.64
N HIS A 104 6.92 8.72 1.22
CA HIS A 104 6.89 8.27 -0.16
C HIS A 104 5.46 8.20 -0.69
N PRO A 105 5.24 8.44 -2.00
CA PRO A 105 3.99 8.08 -2.64
C PRO A 105 3.69 6.59 -2.48
N VAL A 106 2.41 6.23 -2.41
CA VAL A 106 1.96 4.84 -2.30
C VAL A 106 0.73 4.61 -3.17
N VAL A 107 0.65 3.45 -3.80
CA VAL A 107 -0.59 2.91 -4.34
C VAL A 107 -1.10 1.79 -3.43
N LEU A 108 -2.41 1.75 -3.20
CA LEU A 108 -3.03 0.80 -2.30
C LEU A 108 -4.08 -0.02 -3.03
N SER A 109 -4.10 -1.33 -2.81
CA SER A 109 -5.16 -2.21 -3.29
C SER A 109 -6.11 -2.52 -2.14
N VAL A 110 -7.38 -2.13 -2.30
CA VAL A 110 -8.48 -2.53 -1.40
C VAL A 110 -9.18 -3.72 -2.01
N GLY A 111 -8.95 -4.90 -1.45
CA GLY A 111 -9.49 -6.17 -1.92
C GLY A 111 -10.36 -6.87 -0.87
N ARG A 112 -10.76 -8.12 -1.12
CA ARG A 112 -11.47 -8.97 -0.15
C ARG A 112 -10.57 -10.07 0.40
N ASN A 113 -10.70 -10.33 1.71
CA ASN A 113 -9.99 -11.43 2.36
C ASN A 113 -10.68 -12.78 2.07
N PRO A 114 -10.06 -13.72 1.33
CA PRO A 114 -10.67 -15.02 1.03
C PRO A 114 -10.84 -15.91 2.27
N PHE A 115 -10.03 -15.70 3.33
CA PHE A 115 -10.05 -16.52 4.54
C PHE A 115 -11.18 -16.16 5.52
N PHE A 116 -11.74 -14.94 5.41
CA PHE A 116 -12.90 -14.51 6.19
C PHE A 116 -14.19 -14.53 5.36
N HIS A 117 -14.36 -15.57 4.53
CA HIS A 117 -15.51 -15.72 3.62
C HIS A 117 -15.79 -14.46 2.79
N ASN A 118 -14.74 -13.72 2.39
CA ASN A 118 -14.85 -12.48 1.63
C ASN A 118 -15.67 -11.36 2.30
N LYS A 119 -15.88 -11.43 3.63
CA LYS A 119 -16.67 -10.43 4.38
C LYS A 119 -15.88 -9.17 4.71
N LEU A 120 -14.56 -9.31 4.90
CA LEU A 120 -13.70 -8.22 5.35
C LEU A 120 -12.78 -7.77 4.20
N LYS A 121 -12.59 -6.45 4.09
CA LYS A 121 -11.68 -5.87 3.10
C LYS A 121 -10.23 -5.91 3.60
N THR A 122 -9.29 -6.04 2.68
CA THR A 122 -7.85 -5.97 2.96
C THR A 122 -7.25 -4.76 2.28
N VAL A 123 -6.21 -4.17 2.87
CA VAL A 123 -5.44 -3.09 2.26
C VAL A 123 -4.01 -3.56 2.08
N GLU A 124 -3.56 -3.59 0.84
CA GLU A 124 -2.18 -3.90 0.46
C GLU A 124 -1.50 -2.65 -0.12
N LEU A 125 -0.32 -2.32 0.36
CA LEU A 125 0.41 -1.10 0.00
C LEU A 125 1.59 -1.44 -0.90
N HIS A 126 1.73 -0.74 -2.01
CA HIS A 126 2.98 -0.68 -2.76
C HIS A 126 3.55 0.74 -2.65
N ILE A 127 4.55 0.90 -1.79
CA ILE A 127 5.24 2.17 -1.59
C ILE A 127 6.18 2.40 -2.78
N LEU A 128 6.12 3.58 -3.39
CA LEU A 128 6.88 3.92 -4.61
C LEU A 128 8.31 4.33 -4.23
N HIS A 129 9.05 3.39 -3.67
CA HIS A 129 10.44 3.55 -3.28
C HIS A 129 11.20 2.21 -3.46
N PRO A 130 12.39 2.20 -4.09
CA PRO A 130 13.14 0.98 -4.35
C PRO A 130 13.87 0.48 -3.10
N PHE A 131 13.14 -0.12 -2.16
CA PHE A 131 13.73 -0.74 -0.97
C PHE A 131 14.70 -1.88 -1.33
N HIS A 132 15.83 -1.92 -0.64
CA HIS A 132 16.87 -2.95 -0.83
C HIS A 132 16.70 -4.17 0.09
N ALA A 133 15.75 -4.12 1.02
CA ALA A 133 15.41 -5.21 1.92
C ALA A 133 13.91 -5.22 2.23
N ASP A 134 13.38 -6.40 2.54
CA ASP A 134 12.05 -6.53 3.13
C ASP A 134 12.01 -5.86 4.51
N PHE A 135 10.80 -5.56 4.99
CA PHE A 135 10.60 -4.82 6.24
C PHE A 135 9.42 -5.36 7.07
N TYR A 136 9.21 -6.68 7.07
CA TYR A 136 8.21 -7.32 7.93
C TYR A 136 8.47 -7.01 9.40
N GLY A 137 7.41 -6.63 10.12
CA GLY A 137 7.46 -6.17 11.51
C GLY A 137 7.76 -4.69 11.68
N ALA A 138 8.19 -3.97 10.63
CA ALA A 138 8.23 -2.51 10.67
C ALA A 138 6.79 -1.97 10.74
N GLN A 139 6.67 -0.68 11.06
CA GLN A 139 5.39 0.01 11.06
C GLN A 139 5.27 0.95 9.86
N VAL A 140 4.05 1.11 9.35
CA VAL A 140 3.70 2.09 8.32
C VAL A 140 2.57 2.98 8.80
N LYS A 141 2.71 4.28 8.60
CA LYS A 141 1.61 5.24 8.69
C LYS A 141 1.30 5.73 7.27
N PHE A 142 0.04 5.79 6.90
CA PHE A 142 -0.34 6.22 5.56
C PHE A 142 -1.66 6.98 5.53
N ASN A 143 -1.92 7.65 4.41
CA ASN A 143 -3.23 8.20 4.10
C ASN A 143 -3.74 7.69 2.74
N LEU A 144 -5.06 7.69 2.57
CA LEU A 144 -5.72 7.54 1.27
C LEU A 144 -6.28 8.91 0.89
N LEU A 145 -5.93 9.39 -0.30
CA LEU A 145 -6.31 10.71 -0.81
C LEU A 145 -7.28 10.64 -1.99
N GLY A 146 -7.50 9.45 -2.53
CA GLY A 146 -8.40 9.24 -3.65
C GLY A 146 -8.29 7.83 -4.20
N ARG A 147 -9.10 7.58 -5.22
CA ARG A 147 -9.21 6.30 -5.92
C ARG A 147 -8.81 6.45 -7.38
N ILE A 148 -8.22 5.41 -7.96
CA ILE A 148 -7.76 5.36 -9.35
C ILE A 148 -8.76 4.58 -10.21
N ARG A 149 -9.03 3.32 -9.85
CA ARG A 149 -9.87 2.40 -10.63
C ARG A 149 -10.45 1.28 -9.78
N PRO A 150 -11.56 0.64 -10.20
CA PRO A 150 -12.05 -0.58 -9.58
C PRO A 150 -11.06 -1.75 -9.74
N GLU A 151 -11.34 -2.86 -9.03
CA GLU A 151 -10.70 -4.14 -9.32
C GLU A 151 -10.93 -4.54 -10.79
N LEU A 152 -9.87 -4.98 -11.46
CA LEU A 152 -9.91 -5.44 -12.83
C LEU A 152 -9.58 -6.93 -12.89
N ASN A 153 -10.19 -7.62 -13.85
CA ASN A 153 -9.88 -9.01 -14.16
C ASN A 153 -8.83 -9.06 -15.26
N TYR A 154 -7.83 -9.92 -15.10
CA TYR A 154 -6.71 -10.04 -16.02
C TYR A 154 -6.63 -11.43 -16.62
N ASN A 155 -6.40 -11.48 -17.93
CA ASN A 155 -6.18 -12.72 -18.67
C ASN A 155 -4.69 -13.05 -18.85
N SER A 156 -3.78 -12.14 -18.44
CA SER A 156 -2.33 -12.34 -18.48
C SER A 156 -1.62 -11.58 -17.35
N LYS A 157 -0.41 -12.04 -17.00
CA LYS A 157 0.45 -11.40 -15.99
C LYS A 157 0.93 -10.03 -16.47
N GLU A 158 1.19 -9.91 -17.77
CA GLU A 158 1.70 -8.70 -18.42
C GLU A 158 0.66 -7.57 -18.32
N ALA A 159 -0.61 -7.86 -18.62
CA ALA A 159 -1.69 -6.88 -18.51
C ALA A 159 -1.86 -6.36 -17.06
N LEU A 160 -1.72 -7.25 -16.08
CA LEU A 160 -1.73 -6.86 -14.66
C LEU A 160 -0.57 -5.93 -14.32
N ILE A 161 0.66 -6.26 -14.77
CA ILE A 161 1.85 -5.45 -14.52
C ILE A 161 1.71 -4.08 -15.19
N ASP A 162 1.23 -4.02 -16.43
CA ASP A 162 1.01 -2.78 -17.16
C ASP A 162 0.04 -1.86 -16.43
N ASP A 163 -1.07 -2.40 -15.93
CA ASP A 163 -2.06 -1.61 -15.19
C ASP A 163 -1.53 -1.14 -13.84
N ILE A 164 -0.74 -1.97 -13.13
CA ILE A 164 -0.10 -1.53 -11.88
C ILE A 164 0.92 -0.43 -12.16
N ASN A 165 1.72 -0.53 -13.23
CA ASN A 165 2.66 0.52 -13.60
C ASN A 165 1.93 1.82 -13.95
N LYS A 166 0.80 1.73 -14.64
CA LYS A 166 -0.07 2.88 -14.89
C LYS A 166 -0.62 3.48 -13.59
N ASP A 167 -1.04 2.65 -12.64
CA ASP A 167 -1.49 3.11 -11.32
C ASP A 167 -0.40 3.91 -10.58
N LYS A 168 0.85 3.43 -10.61
CA LYS A 168 2.01 4.13 -10.01
C LYS A 168 2.27 5.48 -10.67
N LEU A 169 2.19 5.55 -12.00
CA LEU A 169 2.37 6.79 -12.76
C LEU A 169 1.25 7.79 -12.43
N ILE A 170 -0.01 7.34 -12.41
CA ILE A 170 -1.15 8.16 -12.03
C ILE A 170 -0.97 8.74 -10.62
N ALA A 171 -0.65 7.87 -9.64
CA ALA A 171 -0.44 8.30 -8.27
C ALA A 171 0.67 9.35 -8.16
N SER A 172 1.81 9.12 -8.81
CA SER A 172 2.95 10.04 -8.79
C SER A 172 2.59 11.42 -9.36
N GLU A 173 1.92 11.44 -10.52
CA GLU A 173 1.51 12.70 -11.16
C GLU A 173 0.48 13.45 -10.31
N VAL A 174 -0.53 12.77 -9.78
CA VAL A 174 -1.58 13.39 -8.96
C VAL A 174 -1.02 13.93 -7.65
N LEU A 175 -0.18 13.16 -6.97
CA LEU A 175 0.38 13.52 -5.67
C LEU A 175 1.35 14.70 -5.75
N SER A 176 2.00 14.91 -6.91
CA SER A 176 2.84 16.09 -7.15
C SER A 176 2.05 17.41 -7.28
N ARG A 177 0.72 17.36 -7.47
CA ARG A 177 -0.11 18.56 -7.58
C ARG A 177 -0.16 19.29 -6.23
N PRO A 178 -0.11 20.63 -6.18
CA PRO A 178 -0.13 21.37 -4.91
C PRO A 178 -1.29 21.02 -3.97
N ASN A 179 -2.48 20.78 -4.55
CA ASN A 179 -3.68 20.41 -3.82
C ASN A 179 -3.60 19.03 -3.15
N TYR A 180 -2.72 18.14 -3.61
CA TYR A 180 -2.48 16.83 -2.99
C TYR A 180 -1.19 16.80 -2.16
N LEU A 181 -0.13 17.48 -2.62
CA LEU A 181 1.17 17.56 -1.96
C LEU A 181 1.08 18.06 -0.50
N LYS A 182 0.16 19.00 -0.23
CA LYS A 182 -0.08 19.51 1.13
C LYS A 182 -0.43 18.41 2.14
N TYR A 183 -1.00 17.29 1.70
CA TYR A 183 -1.42 16.18 2.56
C TYR A 183 -0.29 15.23 2.95
N GLN A 184 0.93 15.34 2.40
CA GLN A 184 2.07 14.52 2.84
C GLN A 184 2.32 14.68 4.35
N LYS A 185 2.09 15.87 4.90
CA LYS A 185 2.34 16.19 6.32
C LYS A 185 1.43 15.42 7.28
N GLN A 186 0.34 14.83 6.80
CA GLN A 186 -0.56 14.05 7.66
C GLN A 186 0.08 12.75 8.17
N VAL A 187 1.09 12.23 7.45
CA VAL A 187 1.76 10.98 7.82
C VAL A 187 3.08 11.19 8.57
N ASP A 188 3.48 12.44 8.82
CA ASP A 188 4.78 12.82 9.41
C ASP A 188 4.88 12.65 10.95
N HIS A 189 3.76 12.35 11.63
CA HIS A 189 3.67 12.34 13.11
C HIS A 189 3.00 11.08 13.67
#